data_AF-A0AAP2XVQ2-F1
#
_entry.id   AF-A0AAP2XVQ2-F1
#
_cell.length_a   1.000
_cell.length_b   1.000
_cell.length_c   1.000
_cell.angle_alpha   90.00
_cell.angle_beta   90.00
_cell.angle_gamma   90.00
#
_symmetry.space_group_name_H-M   'P 1'
#
loop_
_entity.id
_entity.type
_entity.pdbx_description
1 polymer ?
#
loop_
_entity_poly.entity_id
_entity_poly.type
_entity_poly.pdbx_seq_one_letter_code
_entity_poly.pdbx_strand_id
1 'polypeptide(L)'
;MVDGGEAKRSGVMTSAMLKAMSHPLRRRIMRVLASRDFARAADIAAELDVPANSVSFHLRSLADAGLVVEAPEQARDRRDRVWTAVEGGFDLGSPDHPVEDEALGGTLLAALAQEHTDMLRRVVVWAPEYTAGRSSGVHGTFARTMIRLSEPEFVDLMERIGAVIDQAREAHDATVAEARVWELDIVAADDVI
;
A
#
# COMPACT_ATOMS: atom_id res chain seq x y z
N MET A 1 -19.19 -16.78 -20.44
CA MET A 1 -18.72 -17.44 -19.21
C MET A 1 -17.24 -17.13 -19.14
N VAL A 2 -16.93 -15.98 -18.54
CA VAL A 2 -15.55 -15.53 -18.37
C VAL A 2 -15.16 -16.00 -16.98
N ASP A 3 -14.16 -16.86 -16.94
CA ASP A 3 -13.49 -17.32 -15.74
C ASP A 3 -12.85 -16.08 -15.09
N GLY A 4 -13.57 -15.50 -14.12
CA GLY A 4 -13.11 -14.36 -13.37
C GLY A 4 -12.03 -14.87 -12.42
N GLY A 5 -10.77 -14.68 -12.81
CA GLY A 5 -9.63 -14.99 -11.98
C GLY A 5 -9.88 -14.48 -10.57
N GLU A 6 -9.82 -15.37 -9.59
CA GLU A 6 -9.83 -15.00 -8.18
C GLU A 6 -8.71 -13.97 -7.99
N ALA A 7 -9.10 -12.69 -7.82
CA ALA A 7 -8.20 -11.67 -7.33
C ALA A 7 -7.50 -12.26 -6.10
N LYS A 8 -6.17 -12.31 -6.15
CA LYS A 8 -5.31 -12.97 -5.16
C LYS A 8 -5.69 -12.45 -3.77
N ARG A 9 -6.54 -13.20 -3.05
CA ARG A 9 -7.16 -12.71 -1.82
C ARG A 9 -6.07 -12.30 -0.85
N SER A 10 -6.14 -11.06 -0.41
CA SER A 10 -5.33 -10.53 0.67
C SER A 10 -5.53 -11.42 1.90
N GLY A 11 -4.42 -11.91 2.45
CA GLY A 11 -4.43 -12.75 3.65
C GLY A 11 -4.43 -11.88 4.90
N VAL A 12 -5.05 -12.37 5.98
CA VAL A 12 -4.91 -11.72 7.29
C VAL A 12 -3.44 -11.72 7.69
N MET A 13 -2.95 -10.56 8.12
CA MET A 13 -1.56 -10.38 8.52
C MET A 13 -1.18 -11.30 9.68
N THR A 14 -0.06 -12.01 9.52
CA THR A 14 0.52 -12.79 10.61
C THR A 14 1.16 -11.89 11.67
N SER A 15 1.37 -12.41 12.87
CA SER A 15 2.12 -11.72 13.93
C SER A 15 3.50 -11.21 13.46
N ALA A 16 4.19 -11.98 12.61
CA ALA A 16 5.48 -11.59 12.04
C ALA A 16 5.35 -10.40 11.08
N MET A 17 4.33 -10.39 10.22
CA MET A 17 4.03 -9.29 9.31
C MET A 17 3.65 -8.02 10.08
N LEU A 18 2.77 -8.14 11.08
CA LEU A 18 2.36 -7.03 11.94
C LEU A 18 3.56 -6.39 12.65
N LYS A 19 4.43 -7.23 13.23
CA LYS A 19 5.67 -6.77 13.88
C LYS A 19 6.63 -6.10 12.89
N ALA A 20 6.76 -6.62 11.68
CA ALA A 20 7.59 -6.02 10.65
C ALA A 20 7.05 -4.64 10.25
N MET A 21 5.75 -4.53 9.97
CA MET A 21 5.08 -3.32 9.51
C MET A 21 4.89 -2.25 10.61
N SER A 22 5.02 -2.62 11.87
CA SER A 22 5.03 -1.64 12.98
C SER A 22 6.19 -0.63 12.88
N HIS A 23 7.27 -0.95 12.17
CA HIS A 23 8.44 -0.06 12.04
C HIS A 23 8.26 0.98 10.90
N PRO A 24 8.35 2.30 11.16
CA PRO A 24 8.11 3.33 10.15
C PRO A 24 9.00 3.22 8.91
N LEU A 25 10.30 2.96 9.09
CA LEU A 25 11.22 2.82 7.95
C LEU A 25 10.88 1.60 7.07
N ARG A 26 10.34 0.52 7.65
CA ARG A 26 9.97 -0.66 6.86
C ARG A 26 8.75 -0.37 5.99
N ARG A 27 7.76 0.37 6.50
CA ARG A 27 6.63 0.84 5.67
C ARG A 27 7.08 1.79 4.57
N ARG A 28 8.02 2.70 4.87
CA ARG A 28 8.65 3.56 3.83
C ARG A 28 9.36 2.72 2.77
N ILE A 29 10.10 1.68 3.15
CA ILE A 29 10.75 0.75 2.22
C ILE A 29 9.71 0.03 1.35
N MET A 30 8.62 -0.48 1.94
CA MET A 30 7.53 -1.11 1.18
C MET A 30 6.91 -0.15 0.16
N ARG A 31 6.70 1.12 0.53
CA ARG A 31 6.20 2.16 -0.40
C ARG A 31 7.16 2.40 -1.58
N VAL A 32 8.47 2.37 -1.36
CA VAL A 32 9.47 2.46 -2.45
C VAL A 32 9.40 1.24 -3.37
N LEU A 33 9.31 0.03 -2.80
CA LEU A 33 9.21 -1.18 -3.61
C LEU A 33 7.92 -1.23 -4.44
N ALA A 34 6.80 -0.77 -3.86
CA ALA A 34 5.54 -0.61 -4.59
C ALA A 34 5.61 0.43 -5.73
N SER A 35 6.63 1.29 -5.75
CA SER A 35 6.83 2.33 -6.77
C SER A 35 7.77 1.95 -7.91
N ARG A 36 8.58 0.90 -7.72
CA ARG A 36 9.70 0.56 -8.61
C ARG A 36 9.67 -0.87 -9.10
N ASP A 37 8.69 -1.66 -8.66
CA ASP A 37 8.57 -3.12 -8.76
C ASP A 37 9.71 -3.87 -8.07
N PHE A 38 10.96 -3.45 -8.27
CA PHE A 38 12.14 -3.98 -7.62
C PHE A 38 13.17 -2.89 -7.32
N ALA A 39 14.00 -3.08 -6.29
CA ALA A 39 15.08 -2.16 -5.97
C ALA A 39 16.21 -2.83 -5.17
N ARG A 40 17.43 -2.28 -5.27
CA ARG A 40 18.54 -2.65 -4.39
C ARG A 40 18.48 -1.82 -3.12
N ALA A 41 19.12 -2.30 -2.06
CA ALA A 41 19.22 -1.55 -0.81
C ALA A 41 19.84 -0.15 -1.00
N ALA A 42 20.79 0.00 -1.92
CA ALA A 42 21.41 1.28 -2.23
C ALA A 42 20.44 2.27 -2.91
N ASP A 43 19.57 1.79 -3.79
CA ASP A 43 18.59 2.62 -4.50
C ASP A 43 17.55 3.16 -3.51
N ILE A 44 17.03 2.27 -2.64
CA ILE A 44 16.08 2.63 -1.58
C ILE A 44 16.72 3.57 -0.55
N ALA A 45 17.98 3.33 -0.20
CA ALA A 45 18.72 4.17 0.73
C ALA A 45 18.91 5.60 0.23
N ALA A 46 19.24 5.76 -1.05
CA ALA A 46 19.37 7.05 -1.69
C ALA A 46 18.04 7.81 -1.73
N GLU A 47 16.94 7.11 -2.02
CA GLU A 47 15.61 7.71 -2.10
C GLU A 47 15.04 8.13 -0.73
N LEU A 48 15.27 7.31 0.30
CA LEU A 48 14.77 7.57 1.64
C LEU A 48 15.69 8.44 2.49
N ASP A 49 16.86 8.81 1.96
CA ASP A 49 17.95 9.51 2.64
C ASP A 49 18.34 8.83 3.97
N VAL A 50 18.69 7.55 3.89
CA VAL A 50 19.09 6.73 5.05
C VAL A 50 20.30 5.85 4.73
N PRO A 51 21.05 5.35 5.73
CA PRO A 51 22.19 4.48 5.49
C PRO A 51 21.83 3.15 4.80
N ALA A 52 22.58 2.76 3.76
CA ALA A 52 22.32 1.53 3.01
C ALA A 52 22.40 0.25 3.87
N ASN A 53 23.29 0.21 4.86
CA ASN A 53 23.39 -0.92 5.80
C ASN A 53 22.13 -1.07 6.66
N SER A 54 21.47 0.05 7.03
CA SER A 54 20.18 0.04 7.72
C SER A 54 19.09 -0.52 6.81
N VAL A 55 19.02 -0.08 5.55
CA VAL A 55 18.05 -0.61 4.58
C VAL A 55 18.25 -2.11 4.36
N SER A 56 19.50 -2.59 4.20
CA SER A 56 19.79 -4.03 4.08
C SER A 56 19.37 -4.84 5.31
N PHE A 57 19.45 -4.27 6.50
CA PHE A 57 18.92 -4.90 7.71
C PHE A 57 17.39 -4.99 7.68
N HIS A 58 16.72 -3.90 7.31
CA HIS A 58 15.26 -3.85 7.26
C HIS A 58 14.66 -4.73 6.16
N LEU A 59 15.28 -4.80 4.98
CA LEU A 59 14.87 -5.70 3.89
C LEU A 59 14.93 -7.17 4.31
N ARG A 60 15.98 -7.59 5.03
CA ARG A 60 16.05 -8.95 5.59
C ARG A 60 14.92 -9.21 6.58
N SER A 61 14.64 -8.27 7.49
CA SER A 61 13.51 -8.43 8.41
C SER A 61 12.15 -8.50 7.70
N LEU A 62 11.98 -7.75 6.61
CA LEU A 62 10.77 -7.81 5.78
C LEU A 62 10.68 -9.16 5.07
N ALA A 63 11.81 -9.69 4.59
CA ALA A 63 11.87 -11.00 3.94
C ALA A 63 11.57 -12.14 4.92
N ASP A 64 12.11 -12.07 6.13
CA ASP A 64 11.82 -13.04 7.21
C ASP A 64 10.32 -13.05 7.56
N ALA A 65 9.63 -11.92 7.39
CA ALA A 65 8.19 -11.80 7.58
C ALA A 65 7.36 -12.13 6.32
N GLY A 66 8.00 -12.50 5.21
CA GLY A 66 7.33 -12.84 3.95
C GLY A 66 6.74 -11.64 3.19
N LEU A 67 7.20 -10.41 3.47
CA LEU A 67 6.69 -9.19 2.83
C LEU A 67 7.46 -8.81 1.56
N VAL A 68 8.70 -9.26 1.44
CA VAL A 68 9.57 -9.04 0.26
C VAL A 68 10.32 -10.31 -0.07
N VAL A 69 10.74 -10.47 -1.33
CA VAL A 69 11.58 -11.58 -1.79
C VAL A 69 12.75 -11.05 -2.62
N GLU A 70 13.82 -11.84 -2.73
CA GLU A 70 14.92 -11.52 -3.64
C GLU A 70 14.46 -11.73 -5.10
N ALA A 71 14.84 -10.81 -5.99
CA ALA A 71 14.56 -10.80 -7.43
C ALA A 71 15.87 -10.97 -8.23
N PRO A 72 16.52 -12.16 -8.19
CA PRO A 72 17.86 -12.36 -8.76
C PRO A 72 17.92 -12.16 -10.28
N GLU A 73 16.81 -12.29 -11.00
CA GLU A 73 16.70 -12.02 -12.42
C GLU A 73 16.91 -10.54 -12.78
N GLN A 74 16.70 -9.64 -11.82
CA GLN A 74 16.94 -8.20 -11.97
C GLN A 74 18.37 -7.79 -11.54
N ALA A 75 19.15 -8.74 -10.99
CA ALA A 75 20.49 -8.47 -10.49
C ALA A 75 21.51 -8.34 -11.63
N ARG A 76 22.46 -7.41 -11.50
CA ARG A 76 23.56 -7.26 -12.46
C ARG A 76 24.59 -8.39 -12.34
N ASP A 77 24.81 -8.90 -11.13
CA ASP A 77 25.71 -10.01 -10.83
C ASP A 77 25.31 -10.73 -9.54
N ARG A 78 26.01 -11.82 -9.19
CA ARG A 78 25.71 -12.66 -8.01
C ARG A 78 25.87 -11.98 -6.65
N ARG A 79 26.51 -10.81 -6.58
CA ARG A 79 26.69 -10.03 -5.35
C ARG A 79 25.63 -8.94 -5.21
N ASP A 80 24.90 -8.65 -6.28
CA ASP A 80 23.87 -7.62 -6.31
C ASP A 80 22.52 -8.18 -5.85
N ARG A 81 22.10 -7.84 -4.62
CA ARG A 81 20.80 -8.28 -4.10
C ARG A 81 19.73 -7.26 -4.45
N VAL A 82 18.82 -7.69 -5.32
CA VAL A 82 17.63 -6.93 -5.71
C VAL A 82 16.43 -7.53 -4.99
N TRP A 83 15.50 -6.68 -4.56
CA TRP A 83 14.31 -7.07 -3.79
C TRP A 83 13.06 -6.60 -4.49
N THR A 84 11.99 -7.37 -4.38
CA THR A 84 10.64 -6.99 -4.81
C THR A 84 9.64 -7.26 -3.68
N ALA A 85 8.54 -6.52 -3.66
CA ALA A 85 7.46 -6.76 -2.72
C ALA A 85 6.70 -8.04 -3.11
N VAL A 86 6.23 -8.80 -2.12
CA VAL A 86 5.31 -9.90 -2.41
C VAL A 86 3.99 -9.30 -2.88
N GLU A 87 3.52 -9.74 -4.06
CA GLU A 87 2.25 -9.33 -4.62
C GLU A 87 1.07 -9.82 -3.77
N GLY A 88 0.14 -8.90 -3.51
CA GLY A 88 -1.08 -9.13 -2.73
C GLY A 88 -1.21 -8.09 -1.62
N GLY A 89 -2.45 -7.69 -1.34
CA GLY A 89 -2.74 -6.91 -0.14
C GLY A 89 -2.56 -7.76 1.12
N PHE A 90 -2.57 -7.09 2.28
CA PHE A 90 -2.77 -7.75 3.55
C PHE A 90 -3.89 -7.05 4.33
N ASP A 91 -4.71 -7.84 5.01
CA ASP A 91 -5.81 -7.32 5.83
C ASP A 91 -5.47 -7.38 7.30
N LEU A 92 -5.96 -6.39 8.07
CA LEU A 92 -5.87 -6.35 9.52
C LEU A 92 -6.92 -7.24 10.22
N GLY A 93 -7.49 -8.20 9.50
CA GLY A 93 -8.50 -9.14 10.00
C GLY A 93 -9.94 -8.65 9.85
N SER A 94 -10.85 -9.55 10.21
CA SER A 94 -12.32 -9.39 10.20
C SER A 94 -12.93 -10.24 11.32
N PRO A 95 -14.24 -10.13 11.62
CA PRO A 95 -14.87 -11.00 12.61
C PRO A 95 -14.72 -12.51 12.31
N ASP A 96 -14.74 -12.89 11.03
CA ASP A 96 -14.58 -14.29 10.60
C ASP A 96 -13.11 -14.72 10.55
N HIS A 97 -12.19 -13.76 10.41
CA HIS A 97 -10.75 -13.99 10.34
C HIS A 97 -10.02 -12.96 11.22
N PRO A 98 -10.01 -13.15 12.55
CA PRO A 98 -9.49 -12.16 13.48
C PRO A 98 -7.99 -11.94 13.30
N VAL A 99 -7.54 -10.73 13.65
CA VAL A 99 -6.11 -10.40 13.69
C VAL A 99 -5.38 -11.33 14.66
N GLU A 100 -4.19 -11.80 14.28
CA GLU A 100 -3.43 -12.77 15.08
C GLU A 100 -2.85 -12.15 16.36
N ASP A 101 -2.47 -10.87 16.31
CA ASP A 101 -1.95 -10.09 17.45
C ASP A 101 -2.67 -8.74 17.51
N GLU A 102 -3.64 -8.61 18.43
CA GLU A 102 -4.46 -7.41 18.60
C GLU A 102 -3.65 -6.16 18.94
N ALA A 103 -2.58 -6.30 19.75
CA ALA A 103 -1.78 -5.15 20.18
C ALA A 103 -0.93 -4.60 19.03
N LEU A 104 -0.30 -5.49 18.25
CA LEU A 104 0.42 -5.09 17.04
C LEU A 104 -0.53 -4.61 15.94
N GLY A 105 -1.70 -5.26 15.80
CA GLY A 105 -2.77 -4.82 14.91
C GLY A 105 -3.22 -3.40 15.18
N GLY A 106 -3.53 -3.08 16.45
CA GLY A 106 -3.90 -1.73 16.87
C GLY A 106 -2.78 -0.70 16.67
N THR A 107 -1.53 -1.09 16.92
CA THR A 107 -0.36 -0.22 16.67
C THR A 107 -0.20 0.11 15.20
N LEU A 108 -0.35 -0.89 14.32
CA LEU A 108 -0.26 -0.71 12.88
C LEU A 108 -1.44 0.14 12.37
N LEU A 109 -2.67 -0.13 12.82
CA LEU A 109 -3.84 0.66 12.46
C LEU A 109 -3.67 2.14 12.83
N ALA A 110 -3.18 2.43 14.05
CA ALA A 110 -2.91 3.78 14.48
C ALA A 110 -1.85 4.47 13.60
N ALA A 111 -0.81 3.73 13.19
CA ALA A 111 0.21 4.25 12.29
C ALA A 111 -0.34 4.56 10.90
N LEU A 112 -1.16 3.68 10.32
CA LEU A 112 -1.83 3.90 9.03
C LEU A 112 -2.78 5.10 9.10
N ALA A 113 -3.52 5.27 10.20
CA ALA A 113 -4.38 6.44 10.40
C ALA A 113 -3.60 7.77 10.44
N GLN A 114 -2.37 7.77 10.99
CA GLN A 114 -1.50 8.94 10.92
C GLN A 114 -1.05 9.23 9.48
N GLU A 115 -0.68 8.19 8.72
CA GLU A 115 -0.29 8.32 7.31
C GLU A 115 -1.46 8.85 6.45
N HIS A 116 -2.68 8.36 6.70
CA HIS A 116 -3.90 8.89 6.09
C HIS A 116 -4.10 10.37 6.40
N THR A 117 -3.92 10.78 7.65
CA THR A 117 -4.03 12.18 8.07
C THR A 117 -2.99 13.05 7.36
N ASP A 118 -1.76 12.56 7.19
CA ASP A 118 -0.71 13.26 6.46
C ASP A 118 -1.02 13.38 4.97
N MET A 119 -1.61 12.35 4.35
CA MET A 119 -2.11 12.42 2.98
C MET A 119 -3.21 13.48 2.86
N LEU A 120 -4.20 13.47 3.76
CA LEU A 120 -5.28 14.45 3.77
C LEU A 120 -4.74 15.87 3.90
N ARG A 121 -3.76 16.11 4.77
CA ARG A 121 -3.09 17.42 4.90
C ARG A 121 -2.49 17.89 3.57
N ARG A 122 -1.79 17.02 2.83
CA ARG A 122 -1.23 17.36 1.50
C ARG A 122 -2.33 17.72 0.51
N VAL A 123 -3.41 16.94 0.48
CA VAL A 123 -4.55 17.18 -0.41
C VAL A 123 -5.28 18.49 -0.09
N VAL A 124 -5.51 18.79 1.19
CA VAL A 124 -6.17 20.03 1.63
C VAL A 124 -5.37 21.28 1.25
N VAL A 125 -4.04 21.20 1.24
CA VAL A 125 -3.18 22.30 0.77
C VAL A 125 -3.24 22.45 -0.75
N TRP A 126 -3.25 21.34 -1.50
CA TRP A 126 -3.22 21.36 -2.97
C TRP A 126 -4.58 21.67 -3.63
N ALA A 127 -5.67 21.09 -3.13
CA ALA A 127 -6.97 21.10 -3.80
C ALA A 127 -7.53 22.51 -4.07
N PRO A 128 -7.41 23.51 -3.17
CA PRO A 128 -7.86 24.87 -3.44
C PRO A 128 -7.11 25.54 -4.60
N GLU A 129 -5.81 25.27 -4.75
CA GLU A 129 -5.00 25.79 -5.86
C GLU A 129 -5.43 25.16 -7.18
N TYR A 130 -5.68 23.85 -7.18
CA TYR A 130 -6.16 23.12 -8.36
C TYR A 130 -7.56 23.56 -8.79
N THR A 131 -8.51 23.59 -7.87
CA THR A 131 -9.92 23.97 -8.14
C THR A 131 -10.08 25.43 -8.54
N ALA A 132 -9.18 26.31 -8.08
CA ALA A 132 -9.14 27.70 -8.53
C ALA A 132 -8.37 27.91 -9.84
N GLY A 133 -7.86 26.85 -10.48
CA GLY A 133 -7.12 26.92 -11.74
C GLY A 133 -5.70 27.48 -11.63
N ARG A 134 -5.14 27.59 -10.41
CA ARG A 134 -3.76 28.06 -10.16
C ARG A 134 -2.73 26.94 -10.25
N SER A 135 -3.17 25.69 -10.17
CA SER A 135 -2.36 24.49 -10.44
C SER A 135 -2.99 23.68 -11.57
N SER A 136 -2.18 23.27 -12.54
CA SER A 136 -2.63 22.50 -13.71
C SER A 136 -2.41 20.99 -13.58
N GLY A 137 -1.64 20.55 -12.58
CA GLY A 137 -1.30 19.15 -12.37
C GLY A 137 -2.37 18.44 -11.52
N VAL A 138 -2.85 17.29 -11.99
CA VAL A 138 -3.65 16.38 -11.15
C VAL A 138 -2.70 15.69 -10.18
N HIS A 139 -2.85 15.93 -8.88
CA HIS A 139 -2.03 15.32 -7.82
C HIS A 139 -2.86 14.55 -6.79
N GLY A 140 -4.19 14.59 -6.89
CA GLY A 140 -5.10 13.86 -6.02
C GLY A 140 -6.55 14.11 -6.42
N THR A 141 -7.45 13.65 -5.56
CA THR A 141 -8.87 14.01 -5.60
C THR A 141 -9.31 14.32 -4.17
N PHE A 142 -10.25 15.26 -4.03
CA PHE A 142 -10.95 15.48 -2.77
C PHE A 142 -12.43 15.63 -3.08
N ALA A 143 -13.19 14.59 -2.81
CA ALA A 143 -14.63 14.55 -3.01
C ALA A 143 -15.27 13.78 -1.87
N ARG A 144 -16.44 14.24 -1.42
CA ARG A 144 -17.26 13.55 -0.42
C ARG A 144 -18.61 13.20 -1.04
N THR A 145 -19.00 11.95 -0.90
CA THR A 145 -20.29 11.44 -1.35
C THR A 145 -21.05 10.89 -0.15
N MET A 146 -22.35 11.15 -0.10
CA MET A 146 -23.27 10.51 0.86
C MET A 146 -24.25 9.67 0.06
N ILE A 147 -24.34 8.38 0.40
CA ILE A 147 -25.22 7.41 -0.25
C ILE A 147 -25.99 6.64 0.83
N ARG A 148 -27.19 6.18 0.50
CA ARG A 148 -27.99 5.35 1.39
C ARG A 148 -27.98 3.93 0.88
N LEU A 149 -27.43 3.02 1.68
CA LEU A 149 -27.28 1.60 1.37
C LEU A 149 -27.75 0.78 2.58
N SER A 150 -28.25 -0.42 2.33
CA SER A 150 -28.29 -1.51 3.32
C SER A 150 -26.90 -2.11 3.52
N GLU A 151 -26.71 -2.88 4.58
CA GLU A 151 -25.44 -3.56 4.87
C GLU A 151 -24.98 -4.47 3.69
N PRO A 152 -25.83 -5.33 3.09
CA PRO A 152 -25.40 -6.12 1.93
C PRO A 152 -25.02 -5.26 0.71
N GLU A 153 -25.71 -4.14 0.48
CA GLU A 153 -25.38 -3.22 -0.61
C GLU A 153 -24.06 -2.48 -0.36
N PHE A 154 -23.72 -2.18 0.89
CA PHE A 154 -22.44 -1.60 1.26
C PHE A 154 -21.29 -2.59 1.04
N VAL A 155 -21.45 -3.86 1.45
CA VAL A 155 -20.48 -4.92 1.22
C VAL A 155 -20.25 -5.12 -0.29
N ASP A 156 -21.31 -5.25 -1.09
CA ASP A 156 -21.21 -5.38 -2.56
C ASP A 156 -20.46 -4.19 -3.18
N LEU A 157 -20.75 -2.96 -2.73
CA LEU A 157 -20.04 -1.78 -3.22
C LEU A 157 -18.55 -1.83 -2.92
N MET A 158 -18.15 -2.21 -1.70
CA MET A 158 -16.75 -2.30 -1.31
C MET A 158 -16.00 -3.39 -2.07
N GLU A 159 -16.62 -4.55 -2.30
CA GLU A 159 -16.06 -5.63 -3.13
C GLU A 159 -15.83 -5.16 -4.57
N ARG A 160 -16.82 -4.47 -5.16
CA ARG A 160 -16.71 -3.94 -6.52
C ARG A 160 -15.65 -2.85 -6.65
N ILE A 161 -15.49 -2.00 -5.64
CA ILE A 161 -14.41 -1.01 -5.62
C ILE A 161 -13.04 -1.72 -5.58
N GLY A 162 -12.88 -2.74 -4.73
CA GLY A 162 -11.67 -3.56 -4.69
C GLY A 162 -11.33 -4.17 -6.05
N ALA A 163 -12.32 -4.79 -6.71
CA ALA A 163 -12.15 -5.39 -8.03
C ALA A 163 -11.73 -4.36 -9.10
N VAL A 164 -12.25 -3.14 -9.05
CA VAL A 164 -11.84 -2.06 -9.97
C VAL A 164 -10.40 -1.62 -9.73
N ILE A 165 -9.96 -1.56 -8.47
CA ILE A 165 -8.58 -1.23 -8.11
C ILE A 165 -7.63 -2.32 -8.64
N ASP A 166 -7.98 -3.60 -8.45
CA ASP A 166 -7.14 -4.71 -8.90
C ASP A 166 -7.05 -4.76 -10.43
N GLN A 167 -8.16 -4.55 -11.15
CA GLN A 167 -8.15 -4.41 -12.61
C GLN A 167 -7.25 -3.26 -13.08
N ALA A 168 -7.25 -2.12 -12.37
CA ALA A 168 -6.39 -1.00 -12.70
C ALA A 168 -4.89 -1.31 -12.46
N ARG A 169 -4.57 -2.09 -11.44
CA ARG A 169 -3.20 -2.58 -11.17
C ARG A 169 -2.73 -3.52 -12.28
N GLU A 170 -3.54 -4.51 -12.63
CA GLU A 170 -3.22 -5.50 -13.67
C GLU A 170 -3.07 -4.87 -15.07
N ALA A 171 -3.86 -3.82 -15.35
CA ALA A 171 -3.79 -3.09 -16.61
C ALA A 171 -2.58 -2.15 -16.74
N HIS A 172 -1.80 -1.95 -15.67
CA HIS A 172 -0.67 -1.02 -15.69
C HIS A 172 0.50 -1.56 -16.54
N ASP A 173 0.94 -0.76 -17.51
CA ASP A 173 2.17 -1.02 -18.26
C ASP A 173 3.39 -0.47 -17.50
N ALA A 174 4.18 -1.38 -16.93
CA ALA A 174 5.39 -1.07 -16.17
C ALA A 174 6.48 -0.37 -16.99
N THR A 175 6.35 -0.29 -18.33
CA THR A 175 7.30 0.43 -19.19
C THR A 175 7.05 1.94 -19.27
N VAL A 176 5.95 2.43 -18.67
CA VAL A 176 5.61 3.86 -18.64
C VAL A 176 6.53 4.62 -17.67
N ALA A 177 7.54 5.29 -18.22
CA ALA A 177 8.58 5.98 -17.46
C ALA A 177 8.09 7.13 -16.53
N GLU A 178 6.91 7.69 -16.78
CA GLU A 178 6.33 8.80 -15.99
C GLU A 178 5.17 8.36 -15.09
N ALA A 179 5.06 7.06 -14.80
CA ALA A 179 4.08 6.57 -13.84
C ALA A 179 4.32 7.20 -12.45
N ARG A 180 3.23 7.62 -11.81
CA ARG A 180 3.26 8.16 -10.44
C ARG A 180 2.56 7.16 -9.53
N VAL A 181 3.09 7.00 -8.33
CA VAL A 181 2.40 6.25 -7.29
C VAL A 181 1.24 7.08 -6.77
N TRP A 182 0.06 6.47 -6.76
CA TRP A 182 -1.15 7.03 -6.17
C TRP A 182 -1.46 6.27 -4.90
N GLU A 183 -1.40 6.96 -3.76
CA GLU A 183 -1.92 6.47 -2.48
C GLU A 183 -3.44 6.68 -2.49
N LEU A 184 -4.21 5.61 -2.33
CA LEU A 184 -5.67 5.62 -2.30
C LEU A 184 -6.14 5.02 -0.98
N ASP A 185 -6.67 5.87 -0.10
CA ASP A 185 -7.32 5.43 1.14
C ASP A 185 -8.83 5.60 1.02
N ILE A 186 -9.57 4.56 1.37
CA ILE A 186 -11.03 4.60 1.43
C ILE A 186 -11.43 4.50 2.90
N VAL A 187 -12.07 5.55 3.40
CA VAL A 187 -12.68 5.58 4.73
C VAL A 187 -14.18 5.75 4.54
N ALA A 188 -14.95 4.74 4.94
CA ALA A 188 -16.40 4.74 4.88
C ALA A 188 -16.97 4.24 6.21
N ALA A 189 -18.01 4.89 6.69
CA ALA A 189 -18.66 4.59 7.96
C ALA A 189 -20.13 5.02 7.86
N ASP A 190 -21.01 4.30 8.57
CA ASP A 190 -22.31 4.81 8.95
C ASP A 190 -22.19 5.70 10.20
N ASP A 191 -23.31 6.09 10.79
CA ASP A 191 -23.37 6.94 11.97
C ASP A 191 -23.40 6.18 13.31
N VAL A 192 -23.17 4.86 13.30
CA VAL A 192 -23.34 3.98 14.48
C VAL A 192 -22.00 3.66 15.18
N ILE A 193 -20.85 4.00 14.58
CA ILE A 193 -19.49 3.69 15.06
C ILE A 193 -18.99 4.70 16.11
#